data_AF-A0A528IR13-F1
#
_entry.id   AF-A0A528IR13-F1
#
_cell.length_a   1.000
_cell.length_b   1.000
_cell.length_c   1.000
_cell.angle_alpha   90.00
_cell.angle_beta   90.00
_cell.angle_gamma   90.00
#
_symmetry.space_group_name_H-M   'P 1'
#
loop_
_entity.id
_entity.type
_entity.pdbx_description
1 polymer ?
#
loop_
_entity_poly.entity_id
_entity_poly.type
_entity_poly.pdbx_seq_one_letter_code
_entity_poly.pdbx_strand_id
1 'polypeptide(L)'
;TTEIAGISELGLIGRGEDAEITTYLESAMTSELQGNVIDLCPVGALTSKPYAFQARPWELTKTESIDVMDAVGSAIRVDSRGREVMRILPRTNEAVNEE
;
A
#
# COMPACT_ATOMS: atom_id res chain seq x y z
N THR A 1 -8.21 7.24 3.02
CA THR A 1 -9.08 6.05 3.17
C THR A 1 -10.55 6.41 3.10
N THR A 2 -11.02 7.42 3.84
CA THR A 2 -12.45 7.82 3.83
C THR A 2 -13.00 8.16 2.45
N GLU A 3 -12.23 8.87 1.62
CA GLU A 3 -12.70 9.34 0.30
C GLU A 3 -12.71 8.24 -0.78
N ILE A 4 -11.66 7.40 -0.81
CA ILE A 4 -11.49 6.38 -1.87
C ILE A 4 -11.95 4.99 -1.40
N ALA A 5 -11.49 4.53 -0.23
CA ALA A 5 -11.88 3.24 0.32
C ALA A 5 -13.27 3.27 0.98
N GLY A 6 -13.87 4.46 1.16
CA GLY A 6 -15.19 4.61 1.77
C GLY A 6 -15.26 4.27 3.26
N ILE A 7 -14.12 4.02 3.91
CA ILE A 7 -14.05 3.61 5.33
C ILE A 7 -13.31 4.67 6.16
N SER A 8 -13.93 5.08 7.26
CA SER A 8 -13.42 6.07 8.22
C SER A 8 -12.77 5.41 9.44
N GLU A 9 -11.99 4.35 9.24
CA GLU A 9 -11.30 3.64 10.33
C GLU A 9 -10.01 4.34 10.80
N LEU A 10 -9.38 5.09 9.91
CA LEU A 10 -8.14 5.84 10.16
C LEU A 10 -8.46 7.32 10.42
N GLY A 11 -7.95 7.85 11.52
CA GLY A 11 -8.15 9.25 11.89
C GLY A 11 -6.96 9.83 12.64
N LEU A 12 -6.99 11.16 12.80
CA LEU A 12 -6.06 11.89 13.66
C LEU A 12 -6.74 12.11 15.01
N ILE A 13 -6.12 11.60 16.07
CA ILE A 13 -6.54 11.77 17.46
C ILE A 13 -5.57 12.75 18.12
N GLY A 14 -6.04 13.51 19.10
CA GLY A 14 -5.23 14.50 19.80
C GLY A 14 -5.10 15.81 19.04
N ARG A 15 -4.20 16.68 19.51
CA ARG A 15 -3.99 18.02 18.94
C ARG A 15 -2.59 18.53 19.30
N GLY A 16 -1.96 19.25 18.37
CA GLY A 16 -0.64 19.82 18.59
C GLY A 16 0.44 18.76 18.40
N GLU A 17 1.42 18.72 19.29
CA GLU A 17 2.50 17.72 19.25
C GLU A 17 2.03 16.32 19.65
N ASP A 18 0.95 16.23 20.44
CA ASP A 18 0.33 14.96 20.87
C ASP A 18 -0.68 14.41 19.84
N ALA A 19 -0.53 14.81 18.57
CA ALA A 19 -1.39 14.32 17.49
C ALA A 19 -0.91 12.94 17.01
N GLU A 20 -1.80 11.95 17.05
CA GLU A 20 -1.51 10.58 16.66
C GLU A 20 -2.44 10.13 15.52
N ILE A 21 -1.86 9.49 14.50
CA ILE A 21 -2.63 8.86 13.43
C ILE A 21 -2.84 7.40 13.84
N THR A 22 -4.06 7.06 14.23
CA THR A 22 -4.40 5.71 14.70
C THR A 22 -5.85 5.34 14.38
N THR A 23 -6.20 4.08 14.61
CA THR A 23 -7.59 3.61 14.56
C THR A 23 -8.26 3.91 15.90
N TYR A 24 -9.48 4.46 15.87
CA TYR A 24 -10.18 4.90 17.10
C TYR A 24 -10.49 3.76 18.08
N LEU A 25 -10.55 2.52 17.60
CA LEU A 25 -10.97 1.32 18.35
C LEU A 25 -9.88 0.23 18.42
N GLU A 26 -8.61 0.56 18.13
CA GLU A 26 -7.52 -0.44 17.98
C GLU A 26 -7.90 -1.61 17.05
N SER A 27 -8.82 -1.38 16.12
CA SER A 27 -9.29 -2.40 15.20
C SER A 27 -8.33 -2.52 14.03
N ALA A 28 -8.19 -3.75 13.53
CA ALA A 28 -7.59 -3.97 12.21
C ALA A 28 -8.45 -3.24 11.17
N MET A 29 -7.78 -2.63 10.19
CA MET A 29 -8.49 -2.12 9.03
C MET A 29 -9.15 -3.29 8.29
N THR A 30 -10.35 -3.05 7.75
CA THR A 30 -11.15 -4.11 7.11
C THR A 30 -11.27 -3.97 5.59
N SER A 31 -10.87 -2.82 5.02
CA SER A 31 -10.95 -2.57 3.58
C SER A 31 -9.98 -3.43 2.79
N GLU A 32 -10.45 -3.98 1.68
CA GLU A 32 -9.63 -4.61 0.65
C GLU A 32 -8.56 -3.67 0.06
N LEU A 33 -8.82 -2.36 0.00
CA LEU A 33 -7.89 -1.34 -0.54
C LEU A 33 -6.93 -0.75 0.51
N GLN A 34 -6.94 -1.26 1.74
CA GLN A 34 -6.08 -0.73 2.81
C GLN A 34 -4.57 -0.88 2.52
N GLY A 35 -4.19 -1.82 1.65
CA GLY A 35 -2.80 -2.02 1.24
C GLY A 35 -2.20 -0.79 0.56
N ASN A 36 -3.02 -0.02 -0.16
CA ASN A 36 -2.56 1.17 -0.91
C ASN A 36 -2.22 2.35 0.01
N VAL A 37 -2.63 2.30 1.29
CA VAL A 37 -2.26 3.32 2.28
C VAL A 37 -0.75 3.33 2.54
N ILE A 38 -0.08 2.18 2.35
CA ILE A 38 1.37 2.07 2.50
C ILE A 38 2.11 2.93 1.45
N ASP A 39 1.58 2.97 0.22
CA ASP A 39 2.20 3.73 -0.86
C ASP A 39 1.90 5.23 -0.75
N LEU A 40 0.72 5.59 -0.22
CA LEU A 40 0.37 6.98 0.08
C LEU A 40 1.24 7.58 1.20
N CYS A 41 1.74 6.75 2.12
CA CYS A 41 2.49 7.21 3.28
C CYS A 41 3.89 7.71 2.85
N PRO A 42 4.18 9.02 2.93
CA PRO A 42 5.47 9.56 2.47
C PRO A 42 6.63 9.19 3.39
N VAL A 43 6.32 8.63 4.57
CA VAL A 43 7.25 8.23 5.61
C VAL A 43 7.17 6.73 5.86
N GLY A 44 8.22 6.14 6.46
CA GLY A 44 8.21 4.72 6.85
C GLY A 44 7.34 4.37 8.06
N ALA A 45 6.32 5.16 8.38
CA ALA A 45 5.41 4.92 9.51
C ALA A 45 4.43 3.78 9.21
N LEU A 46 3.89 3.74 7.99
CA LEU A 46 3.01 2.67 7.52
C LEU A 46 3.79 1.86 6.49
N THR A 47 4.06 0.59 6.82
CA THR A 47 4.86 -0.30 5.97
C THR A 47 4.16 -1.64 5.80
N SER A 48 4.47 -2.32 4.69
CA SER A 48 3.98 -3.67 4.43
C SER A 48 4.60 -4.66 5.42
N LYS A 49 3.78 -5.16 6.34
CA LYS A 49 4.16 -6.19 7.30
C LYS A 49 4.76 -7.44 6.66
N PRO A 50 4.21 -8.04 5.57
CA PRO A 50 4.83 -9.22 4.96
C PRO A 50 6.20 -8.91 4.36
N TYR A 51 6.41 -7.72 3.79
CA TYR A 51 7.69 -7.31 3.19
C TYR A 51 8.71 -6.74 4.22
N ALA A 52 8.32 -6.58 5.48
CA ALA A 52 9.14 -5.93 6.49
C ALA A 52 10.54 -6.57 6.59
N PHE A 53 11.57 -5.75 6.36
CA PHE A 53 12.99 -6.11 6.43
C PHE A 53 13.49 -7.19 5.47
N GLN A 54 12.74 -7.56 4.43
CA GLN A 54 13.17 -8.61 3.50
C GLN A 54 14.19 -8.15 2.45
N ALA A 55 14.06 -6.91 1.95
CA ALA A 55 14.95 -6.33 0.94
C ALA A 55 14.95 -4.80 0.98
N ARG A 56 15.86 -4.17 0.23
CA ARG A 56 15.91 -2.72 0.05
C ARG A 56 15.55 -2.30 -1.39
N PRO A 57 14.94 -1.12 -1.60
CA PRO A 57 14.43 -0.72 -2.91
C PRO A 57 15.45 -0.72 -4.05
N TRP A 58 16.74 -0.51 -3.75
CA TRP A 58 17.83 -0.51 -4.74
C TRP A 58 18.35 -1.91 -5.10
N GLU A 59 17.99 -2.93 -4.32
CA GLU A 59 18.38 -4.33 -4.59
C GLU A 59 17.41 -5.03 -5.54
N LEU A 60 16.30 -4.38 -5.88
CA LEU A 60 15.18 -4.99 -6.59
C LEU A 60 15.22 -4.69 -8.08
N THR A 61 15.00 -5.73 -8.88
CA THR A 61 14.70 -5.60 -10.30
C THR A 61 13.21 -5.31 -10.48
N LYS A 62 12.92 -4.17 -11.10
CA LYS A 62 11.57 -3.67 -11.32
C LYS A 62 11.06 -4.16 -12.67
N THR A 63 9.99 -4.94 -12.68
CA THR A 63 9.35 -5.44 -13.91
C THR A 63 7.93 -4.94 -13.99
N GLU A 64 7.57 -4.27 -15.08
CA GLU A 64 6.18 -3.85 -15.33
C GLU A 64 5.35 -5.04 -15.81
N SER A 65 4.18 -5.24 -15.20
CA SER A 65 3.30 -6.37 -15.46
C SER A 65 1.83 -6.00 -15.25
N ILE A 66 0.94 -6.99 -15.35
CA ILE A 66 -0.51 -6.86 -15.23
C ILE A 66 -1.00 -7.87 -14.19
N ASP A 67 -1.90 -7.44 -13.30
CA ASP A 67 -2.52 -8.32 -12.33
C ASP A 67 -3.52 -9.27 -12.99
N VAL A 68 -3.57 -10.50 -12.46
CA VAL A 68 -4.43 -11.59 -12.95
C VAL A 68 -5.33 -12.14 -11.85
N MET A 69 -5.33 -11.53 -10.65
CA MET A 69 -6.17 -11.96 -9.53
C MET A 69 -7.64 -11.61 -9.72
N ASP A 70 -7.93 -10.60 -10.54
CA ASP A 70 -9.27 -10.19 -10.92
C ASP A 70 -9.38 -9.90 -12.42
N ALA A 71 -10.59 -9.56 -12.87
CA ALA A 71 -10.87 -9.22 -14.25
C ALA A 71 -10.61 -7.73 -14.58
N VAL A 72 -10.10 -6.94 -13.63
CA VAL A 72 -9.77 -5.52 -13.84
C VAL A 72 -8.49 -5.42 -14.68
N GLY A 73 -7.54 -6.34 -14.46
CA GLY A 73 -6.27 -6.33 -15.17
C GLY A 73 -5.43 -5.10 -14.78
N SER A 74 -5.38 -4.82 -13.47
CA SER A 74 -4.68 -3.66 -12.92
C SER A 74 -3.21 -3.64 -13.32
N ALA A 75 -2.71 -2.45 -13.66
CA ALA A 75 -1.32 -2.25 -13.97
C ALA A 75 -0.47 -2.33 -12.69
N ILE A 76 0.50 -3.24 -12.67
CA ILE A 76 1.35 -3.49 -11.49
C ILE A 76 2.83 -3.48 -11.83
N ARG A 77 3.65 -3.26 -10.82
CA ARG A 77 5.10 -3.42 -10.83
C ARG A 77 5.49 -4.56 -9.90
N VAL A 78 6.12 -5.57 -10.46
CA VAL A 78 6.65 -6.72 -9.72
C VAL A 78 8.11 -6.43 -9.40
N ASP A 79 8.38 -6.20 -8.11
CA ASP A 79 9.73 -6.00 -7.61
C ASP A 79 10.31 -7.36 -7.16
N SER A 80 11.32 -7.84 -7.88
CA SER A 80 11.95 -9.16 -7.66
C SER A 80 13.41 -9.04 -7.22
N ARG A 81 13.89 -10.02 -6.46
CA ARG A 81 15.31 -10.14 -6.09
C ARG A 81 15.81 -11.51 -6.55
N GLY A 82 16.57 -11.52 -7.64
CA GLY A 82 17.05 -12.77 -8.25
C GLY A 82 15.89 -13.61 -8.78
N ARG A 83 15.52 -14.67 -8.05
CA ARG A 83 14.48 -15.64 -8.47
C ARG A 83 13.18 -15.53 -7.68
N GLU A 84 13.13 -14.66 -6.68
CA GLU A 84 11.99 -14.52 -5.76
C GLU A 84 11.30 -13.17 -5.96
N VAL A 85 9.96 -13.18 -5.93
CA VAL A 85 9.15 -11.97 -5.95
C VAL A 85 9.04 -11.45 -4.52
N MET A 86 9.52 -10.23 -4.30
CA MET A 86 9.61 -9.67 -2.95
C MET A 86 8.37 -8.85 -2.60
N ARG A 87 7.90 -8.02 -3.54
CA ARG A 87 6.68 -7.22 -3.38
C ARG A 87 6.08 -6.87 -4.73
N ILE A 88 4.80 -6.53 -4.71
CA ILE A 88 4.05 -6.03 -5.85
C ILE A 88 3.52 -4.66 -5.46
N LEU A 89 3.72 -3.69 -6.34
CA LEU A 89 3.27 -2.31 -6.16
C LEU A 89 2.37 -1.92 -7.33
N PRO A 90 1.37 -1.07 -7.14
CA PRO A 90 0.55 -0.63 -8.25
C PRO A 90 1.35 0.33 -9.16
N ARG A 91 0.91 0.44 -10.41
CA ARG A 91 1.46 1.37 -11.41
C ARG A 91 0.31 2.22 -11.95
N THR A 92 0.54 3.52 -12.03
CA THR A 92 -0.40 4.49 -12.61
C THR A 92 -0.83 4.07 -14.02
N ASN A 93 -2.14 3.90 -14.20
CA ASN A 93 -2.82 3.71 -15.47
C ASN A 93 -4.22 4.32 -15.40
N GLU A 94 -4.34 5.58 -15.81
CA GLU A 94 -5.58 6.38 -15.79
C GLU A 94 -6.82 5.70 -16.41
N ALA A 95 -6.63 4.72 -17.30
CA ALA A 95 -7.74 4.02 -17.93
C ALA A 95 -8.25 2.80 -17.12
N VAL A 96 -7.49 2.33 -16.13
CA VAL A 96 -7.76 1.07 -15.40
C VAL A 96 -7.64 1.26 -13.89
N ASN A 97 -6.48 1.72 -13.42
CA ASN A 97 -6.17 1.93 -12.01
C ASN A 97 -5.35 3.23 -11.87
N GLU A 98 -5.96 4.25 -11.27
CA GLU A 98 -5.43 5.62 -11.22
C GLU A 98 -4.12 5.70 -10.43
N GLU A 99 -3.96 4.91 -9.36
CA GLU A 99 -2.69 4.78 -8.64
C GLU A 99 -2.56 3.44 -7.92
#